data_AF-A0A3N5UDH8-F1
#
_entry.id   AF-A0A3N5UDH8-F1
#
_cell.length_a   1.000
_cell.length_b   1.000
_cell.length_c   1.000
_cell.angle_alpha   90.00
_cell.angle_beta   90.00
_cell.angle_gamma   90.00
#
_symmetry.space_group_name_H-M   'P 1'
#
loop_
_entity.id
_entity.type
_entity.pdbx_description
1 polymer ?
#
loop_
_entity_poly.entity_id
_entity_poly.type
_entity_poly.pdbx_seq_one_letter_code
_entity_poly.pdbx_strand_id
1 'polypeptide(L)' 'MEAGYFNPRPINVSKAQASKEGGKIKVFVELSDVGYPGSTYTLTHDPKEDVLRGVYFQAAMKQNFDVYFTRMK' A
#
# COMPACT_ATOMS: atom_id res chain seq x y z
N MET A 1 -3.74 8.90 -10.28
CA MET A 1 -4.27 7.58 -9.91
C MET A 1 -5.10 7.77 -8.66
N GLU A 2 -6.21 7.06 -8.57
CA GLU A 2 -7.02 7.00 -7.35
C GLU A 2 -6.88 5.60 -6.75
N ALA A 3 -6.95 5.51 -5.42
CA ALA A 3 -6.94 4.24 -4.70
C ALA A 3 -7.89 4.33 -3.50
N GLY A 4 -8.56 3.22 -3.20
CA GLY A 4 -9.35 3.06 -1.99
C GLY A 4 -8.81 1.90 -1.16
N TYR A 5 -8.89 2.04 0.16
CA TYR A 5 -8.51 0.99 1.10
C TYR A 5 -9.76 0.47 1.80
N PHE A 6 -10.02 -0.84 1.79
CA PHE A 6 -11.29 -1.43 2.25
C PHE A 6 -11.10 -2.68 3.15
N ASN A 7 -10.15 -2.68 4.09
CA ASN A 7 -9.87 -3.87 4.92
C ASN A 7 -9.51 -3.55 6.39
N PRO A 8 -10.35 -3.84 7.41
CA PRO A 8 -11.71 -4.38 7.34
C PRO A 8 -12.76 -3.30 7.00
N ARG A 9 -12.40 -2.01 7.09
CA ARG A 9 -13.28 -0.86 6.82
C ARG A 9 -12.57 0.14 5.90
N PRO A 10 -13.32 1.06 5.26
CA PRO A 10 -12.72 2.14 4.50
C PRO A 10 -11.72 2.94 5.34
N ILE A 11 -10.54 3.23 4.78
CA ILE A 11 -9.57 4.18 5.33
C ILE A 11 -9.29 5.22 4.25
N ASN A 12 -9.30 6.49 4.63
CA ASN A 12 -9.04 7.57 3.69
C ASN A 12 -7.59 7.52 3.17
N VAL A 13 -7.45 7.59 1.84
CA VAL A 13 -6.18 7.62 1.12
C VAL A 13 -5.88 9.08 0.76
N SER A 14 -4.85 9.67 1.37
CA SER A 14 -4.42 11.04 1.05
C SER A 14 -3.64 11.11 -0.26
N LYS A 15 -2.90 10.04 -0.59
CA LYS A 15 -2.03 10.00 -1.77
C LYS A 15 -1.89 8.60 -2.31
N ALA A 16 -1.95 8.49 -3.64
CA ALA A 16 -1.69 7.26 -4.36
C ALA A 16 -0.83 7.55 -5.60
N GLN A 17 0.23 6.77 -5.78
CA GLN A 17 1.10 6.85 -6.95
C GLN A 17 1.43 5.45 -7.45
N ALA A 18 1.40 5.26 -8.77
CA ALA A 18 1.97 4.10 -9.42
C ALA A 18 3.07 4.54 -10.37
N SER A 19 4.16 3.79 -10.41
CA SER A 19 5.29 4.05 -11.30
C SER A 19 5.84 2.75 -11.87
N LYS A 20 6.64 2.87 -12.93
CA LYS A 20 7.38 1.74 -13.50
C LYS A 20 8.86 1.99 -13.30
N GLU A 21 9.55 1.08 -12.62
CA GLU A 21 10.98 1.20 -12.32
C GLU A 21 11.64 -0.16 -12.48
N GLY A 22 12.73 -0.24 -13.26
CA GLY A 22 13.42 -1.51 -13.53
C GLY A 22 12.51 -2.60 -14.12
N GLY A 23 11.51 -2.21 -14.91
CA GLY A 23 10.51 -3.11 -15.50
C GLY A 23 9.40 -3.58 -14.54
N LYS A 24 9.46 -3.22 -13.25
CA LYS A 24 8.46 -3.58 -12.24
C LYS A 24 7.48 -2.44 -12.00
N ILE A 25 6.24 -2.76 -11.65
CA ILE A 25 5.25 -1.77 -11.21
C ILE A 25 5.45 -1.54 -9.72
N LYS A 26 5.66 -0.29 -9.32
CA LYS A 26 5.69 0.13 -7.92
C LYS A 26 4.42 0.92 -7.60
N VAL A 27 3.91 0.74 -6.39
CA VAL A 27 2.73 1.42 -5.88
C VAL A 27 3.09 2.03 -4.53
N PHE A 28 2.80 3.32 -4.38
CA PHE A 28 2.90 4.04 -3.12
C PHE A 28 1.49 4.51 -2.71
N VAL A 29 1.13 4.28 -1.45
CA VAL A 29 -0.13 4.75 -0.87
C VAL A 29 0.17 5.40 0.47
N GLU A 30 -0.42 6.55 0.74
CA GLU A 30 -0.44 7.20 2.05
C GLU A 30 -1.87 7.23 2.58
N LEU A 31 -2.02 6.84 3.85
CA LEU A 31 -3.27 6.86 4.58
C LEU A 31 -3.34 8.12 5.44
N SER A 32 -4.53 8.68 5.56
CA SER A 32 -4.80 9.83 6.43
C SER A 32 -6.17 9.71 7.04
N ASP A 33 -6.22 8.98 8.16
CA ASP A 33 -7.43 8.72 8.94
C ASP A 33 -7.10 8.51 10.43
N VAL A 34 -8.13 8.43 11.27
CA VAL A 34 -7.99 8.20 12.72
C VAL A 34 -7.25 6.88 12.97
N GLY A 35 -6.08 6.97 13.61
CA GLY A 35 -5.18 5.82 13.88
C GLY A 35 -4.15 5.56 12.78
N TYR A 36 -4.23 6.27 11.64
CA TYR A 36 -3.37 6.11 10.47
C TYR A 36 -2.77 7.42 9.94
N PRO A 37 -2.36 8.40 10.77
CA PRO A 37 -1.85 9.68 10.25
C PRO A 37 -0.50 9.48 9.55
N GLY A 38 -0.49 9.47 8.22
CA GLY A 38 0.73 9.33 7.40
C GLY A 38 1.29 7.91 7.37
N SER A 39 0.48 6.88 7.67
CA SER A 39 0.91 5.49 7.47
C SER A 39 1.00 5.21 5.97
N THR A 40 1.99 4.44 5.53
CA THR A 40 2.26 4.25 4.10
C THR A 40 2.38 2.80 3.70
N TYR A 41 2.03 2.51 2.45
CA TYR A 41 2.38 1.28 1.77
C TYR A 41 3.35 1.60 0.64
N THR A 42 4.49 0.90 0.62
CA THR A 42 5.43 0.91 -0.50
C THR A 42 5.50 -0.49 -1.07
N LEU A 43 4.87 -0.70 -2.22
CA LEU A 43 4.61 -2.01 -2.79
C LEU A 43 5.23 -2.15 -4.17
N THR A 44 5.58 -3.38 -4.53
CA THR A 44 6.00 -3.79 -5.87
C THR A 44 5.14 -4.95 -6.34
N HIS A 45 4.64 -4.87 -7.56
CA HIS A 45 3.88 -5.95 -8.19
C HIS A 45 4.83 -7.08 -8.61
N ASP A 46 4.52 -8.30 -8.17
CA ASP A 46 5.09 -9.52 -8.72
C ASP A 46 4.10 -10.15 -9.70
N PRO A 47 4.35 -10.06 -11.02
CA PRO A 47 3.44 -10.59 -12.03
C PRO A 47 3.40 -12.12 -12.08
N LYS A 48 4.39 -12.83 -11.51
CA LYS A 48 4.40 -14.31 -11.50
C LYS A 48 3.34 -14.86 -10.55
N GLU A 49 3.20 -14.20 -9.41
CA GLU A 49 2.34 -14.62 -8.31
C GLU A 49 1.05 -13.78 -8.24
N ASP A 50 0.93 -12.73 -9.07
CA ASP A 50 -0.17 -11.75 -9.11
C ASP A 50 -0.45 -11.14 -7.73
N VAL A 51 0.61 -10.66 -7.09
CA VAL A 51 0.56 -10.02 -5.76
C VAL A 51 1.30 -8.68 -5.74
N LEU A 52 0.89 -7.81 -4.81
CA LEU A 52 1.67 -6.64 -4.42
C LEU A 52 2.40 -6.95 -3.12
N ARG A 53 3.73 -6.90 -3.11
CA ARG A 53 4.56 -7.14 -1.91
C ARG A 53 5.34 -5.90 -1.54
N GLY A 54 5.55 -5.68 -0.25
CA GLY A 54 6.42 -4.61 0.21
C GLY A 54 6.22 -4.30 1.68
N VAL A 55 6.36 -3.03 2.04
CA VAL A 55 6.39 -2.60 3.44
C VAL A 55 5.18 -1.72 3.73
N TYR A 56 4.54 -2.01 4.87
CA TYR A 56 3.62 -1.11 5.55
C TYR A 56 4.34 -0.39 6.68
N PHE A 57 4.42 0.93 6.61
CA PHE A 57 4.89 1.76 7.70
C PHE A 57 3.70 2.22 8.55
N GLN A 58 3.63 1.75 9.80
CA GLN A 58 2.63 2.16 10.77
C GLN A 58 3.16 3.39 11.54
N ALA A 59 2.57 4.56 11.25
CA ALA A 59 3.12 5.84 11.71
C ALA A 59 3.00 6.07 13.23
N ALA A 60 1.93 5.59 13.87
CA ALA A 60 1.70 5.80 15.31
C ALA A 60 2.70 5.05 16.20
N MET A 61 3.11 3.86 15.76
CA MET A 61 4.05 2.93 16.40
C MET A 61 5.47 3.14 15.88
N LYS A 62 5.63 3.82 14.74
CA LYS A 62 6.89 3.99 14.01
C LYS A 62 7.55 2.64 13.68
N GLN A 63 6.76 1.70 13.19
CA GLN A 63 7.20 0.35 12.86
C GLN A 63 6.91 0.01 11.40
N ASN A 64 7.75 -0.88 10.86
CA ASN A 64 7.59 -1.43 9.51
C ASN A 64 7.15 -2.88 9.60
N PHE A 65 6.22 -3.25 8.73
CA PHE A 65 5.72 -4.61 8.58
C PHE A 65 5.84 -5.04 7.12
N ASP A 66 6.37 -6.23 6.89
CA ASP A 66 6.30 -6.85 5.57
C ASP A 66 4.86 -7.28 5.30
N VAL A 67 4.33 -6.86 4.16
CA VAL A 67 2.97 -7.12 3.75
C VAL A 67 2.91 -7.63 2.31
N TYR A 68 1.88 -8.41 2.03
CA TYR A 68 1.51 -8.77 0.68
C TYR A 68 -0.01 -8.71 0.51
N PHE A 69 -0.44 -8.23 -0.65
CA PHE A 69 -1.84 -8.21 -1.07
C PHE A 69 -2.01 -9.19 -2.22
N THR A 70 -3.00 -10.06 -2.08
CA THR A 70 -3.44 -10.97 -3.13
C THR A 70 -4.63 -10.37 -3.87
N ARG A 71 -4.78 -10.69 -5.15
CA ARG A 71 -5.98 -10.32 -5.90
C ARG A 71 -7.19 -11.06 -5.32
N MET A 72 -8.20 -10.30 -4.88
CA MET A 72 -9.49 -10.86 -4.48
C MET A 72 -10.23 -11.36 -5.73
N LYS A 73 -10.85 -12.54 -5.64
CA LYS A 73 -11.68 -13.12 -6.72
C LYS A 73 -13.10 -12.58 -6.67
#